data_AF-A0A2T5B963-F1
#
_entry.id   AF-A0A2T5B963-F1
#
_cell.length_a   1.000
_cell.length_b   1.000
_cell.length_c   1.000
_cell.angle_alpha   90.00
_cell.angle_beta   90.00
_cell.angle_gamma   90.00
#
_symmetry.space_group_name_H-M   'P 1'
#
loop_
_entity.id
_entity.type
_entity.pdbx_description
1 polymer ?
#
loop_
_entity_poly.entity_id
_entity_poly.type
_entity_poly.pdbx_seq_one_letter_code
_entity_poly.pdbx_strand_id
1 'polypeptide(L)'
;MLLARFLVAAATAATAATASTSVVPAAAHADPGRTPLAFDLGRTPLTDGPGRTPLAPPPVQQDDQAGGPRGAEAGGQPHAQPHDQTPTQPRDHLTVTVRHAGGGADGTYRLLCHPGGGTHPDADRACAALDRVTTWGKDTFAPVPGDSVCTMQYGGPATAHVTGVWAGRPVDAEYDRSNGCEIGRWDRLVPLLPDLGEQVGGQGWRP
;
A
#
# COMPACT_ATOMS: atom_id res chain seq x y z
N MET A 1 78.14 18.99 14.79
CA MET A 1 76.75 19.25 15.22
C MET A 1 75.83 18.34 14.42
N LEU A 2 75.53 17.17 14.97
CA LEU A 2 74.65 16.14 14.41
C LEU A 2 73.19 16.54 14.68
N LEU A 3 72.39 16.85 13.66
CA LEU A 3 70.94 16.93 13.79
C LEU A 3 70.34 15.63 13.26
N ALA A 4 69.96 14.78 14.20
CA ALA A 4 69.31 13.50 13.97
C ALA A 4 67.86 13.72 13.48
N ARG A 5 67.53 12.99 12.42
CA ARG A 5 66.21 12.90 11.79
C ARG A 5 65.29 12.05 12.69
N PHE A 6 64.11 12.56 13.03
CA PHE A 6 63.02 11.74 13.57
C PHE A 6 61.85 11.77 12.57
N LEU A 7 61.77 10.73 11.76
CA LEU A 7 60.57 10.38 10.98
C LEU A 7 59.63 9.63 11.93
N VAL A 8 58.52 10.27 12.32
CA VAL A 8 57.43 9.61 13.04
C VAL A 8 56.53 8.93 12.00
N ALA A 9 56.66 7.61 11.88
CA ALA A 9 55.72 6.78 11.13
C ALA A 9 54.49 6.53 12.01
N ALA A 10 53.35 7.10 11.64
CA ALA A 10 52.07 6.81 12.28
C ALA A 10 51.54 5.47 11.76
N ALA A 11 51.60 4.44 12.60
CA ALA A 11 51.02 3.13 12.32
C ALA A 11 49.49 3.20 12.50
N THR A 12 48.75 2.92 11.43
CA THR A 12 47.30 2.72 11.43
C THR A 12 46.98 1.35 12.02
N ALA A 13 46.38 1.32 13.21
CA ALA A 13 45.82 0.09 13.78
C ALA A 13 44.43 -0.15 13.18
N ALA A 14 44.30 -1.17 12.35
CA ALA A 14 43.02 -1.67 11.86
C ALA A 14 42.35 -2.50 12.96
N THR A 15 41.29 -1.98 13.58
CA THR A 15 40.43 -2.72 14.50
C THR A 15 39.45 -3.58 13.69
N ALA A 16 39.72 -4.89 13.64
CA ALA A 16 38.76 -5.88 13.14
C ALA A 16 37.63 -6.04 14.18
N ALA A 17 36.42 -5.60 13.84
CA ALA A 17 35.23 -5.83 14.64
C ALA A 17 34.80 -7.29 14.48
N THR A 18 35.00 -8.11 15.52
CA THR A 18 34.41 -9.45 15.60
C THR A 18 32.92 -9.32 15.87
N ALA A 19 32.10 -9.69 14.89
CA ALA A 19 30.66 -9.79 15.06
C ALA A 19 30.34 -11.01 15.95
N SER A 20 29.95 -10.77 17.20
CA SER A 20 29.38 -11.79 18.09
C SER A 20 27.96 -12.10 17.64
N THR A 21 27.78 -13.20 16.92
CA THR A 21 26.45 -13.76 16.62
C THR A 21 25.96 -14.54 17.84
N SER A 22 25.17 -13.88 18.69
CA SER A 22 24.41 -14.55 19.74
C SER A 22 23.25 -15.32 19.09
N VAL A 23 23.43 -16.62 18.89
CA VAL A 23 22.35 -17.55 18.53
C VAL A 23 21.47 -17.71 19.77
N VAL A 24 20.28 -17.11 19.76
CA VAL A 24 19.25 -17.35 20.78
C VAL A 24 18.53 -18.64 20.41
N PRO A 25 18.49 -19.67 21.29
CA PRO A 25 17.71 -20.86 21.01
C PRO A 25 16.22 -20.50 21.08
N ALA A 26 15.48 -20.88 20.03
CA ALA A 26 14.03 -20.80 20.01
C ALA A 26 13.46 -21.73 21.10
N ALA A 27 13.08 -21.16 22.24
CA ALA A 27 12.25 -21.86 23.21
C ALA A 27 10.85 -22.01 22.61
N ALA A 28 10.55 -23.21 22.13
CA ALA A 28 9.19 -23.62 21.80
C ALA A 28 8.35 -23.61 23.09
N HIS A 29 7.56 -22.56 23.28
CA HIS A 29 6.52 -22.56 24.31
C HIS A 29 5.40 -23.48 23.83
N ALA A 30 5.41 -24.71 24.32
CA ALA A 30 4.26 -25.60 24.27
C ALA A 30 3.17 -25.00 25.17
N ASP A 31 2.04 -24.61 24.56
CA ASP A 31 0.84 -24.12 25.24
C ASP A 31 0.07 -25.32 25.86
N PRO A 32 0.04 -25.48 27.20
CA PRO A 32 -0.70 -26.54 27.87
C PRO A 32 -2.16 -26.10 28.04
N GLY A 33 -2.88 -25.92 26.92
CA GLY A 33 -4.27 -25.46 26.95
C GLY A 33 -5.16 -26.00 25.84
N ARG A 34 -4.62 -26.71 24.85
CA ARG A 34 -5.40 -27.18 23.71
C ARG A 34 -6.01 -28.54 23.99
N THR A 35 -7.14 -28.55 24.68
CA THR A 35 -8.06 -29.69 24.71
C THR A 35 -8.54 -29.96 23.28
N PRO A 36 -8.24 -31.11 22.65
CA PRO A 36 -8.85 -31.47 21.39
C PRO A 36 -10.29 -31.91 21.67
N LEU A 37 -11.26 -31.04 21.38
CA LEU A 37 -12.65 -31.48 21.35
C LEU A 37 -12.85 -32.38 20.13
N ALA A 38 -13.12 -33.63 20.46
CA ALA A 38 -13.56 -34.71 19.61
C ALA A 38 -14.83 -34.34 18.83
N PHE A 39 -14.84 -34.73 17.55
CA PHE A 39 -15.98 -35.29 16.82
C PHE A 39 -17.27 -34.46 16.74
N ASP A 40 -17.46 -33.80 15.59
CA ASP A 40 -18.80 -33.61 15.03
C ASP A 40 -18.92 -34.43 13.74
N LEU A 41 -19.35 -35.68 13.92
CA LEU A 41 -19.85 -36.54 12.84
C LEU A 41 -21.27 -36.08 12.52
N GLY A 42 -21.40 -35.06 11.66
CA GLY A 42 -22.72 -34.49 11.39
C GLY A 42 -22.92 -33.79 10.06
N ARG A 43 -21.94 -33.77 9.14
CA ARG A 43 -22.13 -33.11 7.83
C ARG A 43 -22.41 -34.13 6.74
N THR A 44 -23.69 -34.43 6.55
CA THR A 44 -24.20 -35.06 5.33
C THR A 44 -23.72 -34.28 4.10
N PRO A 45 -23.11 -34.93 3.10
CA PRO A 45 -22.86 -34.30 1.82
C PRO A 45 -24.21 -33.97 1.17
N LEU A 46 -24.46 -32.68 0.93
CA LEU A 46 -25.57 -32.28 0.08
C LEU A 46 -25.27 -32.81 -1.32
N THR A 47 -26.13 -33.73 -1.75
CA THR A 47 -26.15 -34.31 -3.09
C THR A 47 -26.27 -33.20 -4.13
N ASP A 48 -25.36 -33.27 -5.10
CA ASP A 48 -25.43 -32.60 -6.39
C ASP A 48 -26.82 -32.80 -7.02
N GLY A 49 -27.54 -31.69 -7.20
CA GLY A 49 -28.85 -31.69 -7.85
C GLY A 49 -28.69 -31.56 -9.36
N PRO A 50 -29.44 -32.31 -10.19
CA PRO A 50 -29.28 -32.24 -11.63
C PRO A 50 -29.93 -30.98 -12.20
N GLY A 51 -29.22 -30.33 -13.12
CA GLY A 51 -29.83 -29.65 -14.25
C GLY A 51 -30.36 -28.22 -14.00
N ARG A 52 -29.46 -27.24 -14.11
CA ARG A 52 -29.83 -25.95 -14.70
C ARG A 52 -29.14 -25.85 -16.05
N THR A 53 -29.90 -26.15 -17.10
CA THR A 53 -29.52 -25.88 -18.48
C THR A 53 -29.22 -24.38 -18.61
N PRO A 54 -28.02 -23.98 -19.06
CA PRO A 54 -27.77 -22.58 -19.37
C PRO A 54 -28.72 -22.16 -20.50
N LEU A 55 -29.55 -21.14 -20.27
CA LEU A 55 -30.29 -20.47 -21.34
C LEU A 55 -29.25 -19.88 -22.30
N ALA A 56 -29.25 -20.34 -23.55
CA ALA A 56 -28.46 -19.75 -24.61
C ALA A 56 -28.84 -18.27 -24.79
N PRO A 57 -27.88 -17.36 -25.00
CA PRO A 57 -28.19 -15.99 -25.38
C PRO A 57 -28.87 -15.96 -26.76
N PRO A 58 -29.77 -15.00 -27.02
CA PRO A 58 -30.42 -14.85 -28.32
C PRO A 58 -29.39 -14.53 -29.41
N PRO A 59 -29.61 -14.95 -30.67
CA PRO A 59 -28.74 -14.59 -31.78
C PRO A 59 -28.80 -13.08 -32.01
N VAL A 60 -27.63 -12.44 -31.98
CA VAL A 60 -27.45 -11.07 -32.46
C VAL A 60 -27.66 -11.08 -33.98
N GLN A 61 -28.64 -10.31 -34.47
CA GLN A 61 -28.83 -10.10 -35.89
C GLN A 61 -27.72 -9.16 -36.39
N GLN A 62 -26.89 -9.67 -37.29
CA GLN A 62 -25.85 -8.91 -37.97
C GLN A 62 -26.51 -8.18 -39.13
N ASP A 63 -26.67 -6.85 -39.01
CA ASP A 63 -27.17 -6.03 -40.09
C ASP A 63 -26.13 -5.97 -41.23
N ASP A 64 -26.43 -6.68 -42.31
CA ASP A 64 -25.77 -6.55 -43.60
C ASP A 64 -26.08 -5.16 -44.20
N GLN A 65 -25.15 -4.21 -44.07
CA GLN A 65 -25.15 -3.01 -44.90
C GLN A 65 -24.08 -3.11 -45.99
N ALA A 66 -24.51 -3.67 -47.12
CA ALA A 66 -23.89 -3.43 -48.42
C ALA A 66 -24.34 -2.06 -48.96
N GLY A 67 -23.40 -1.22 -49.41
CA GLY A 67 -23.75 0.00 -50.15
C GLY A 67 -22.65 1.05 -50.24
N GLY A 68 -21.55 0.73 -50.92
CA GLY A 68 -20.59 1.76 -51.35
C GLY A 68 -20.92 2.29 -52.75
N PRO A 69 -20.88 3.60 -52.99
CA PRO A 69 -20.54 4.13 -54.30
C PRO A 69 -19.05 4.46 -54.37
N ARG A 70 -18.44 4.14 -55.51
CA ARG A 70 -17.13 4.66 -55.89
C ARG A 70 -17.30 6.08 -56.40
N GLY A 71 -16.41 6.98 -55.99
CA GLY A 71 -16.29 8.30 -56.59
C GLY A 71 -15.11 9.12 -56.04
N ALA A 72 -14.01 9.06 -56.78
CA ALA A 72 -13.04 10.13 -57.08
C ALA A 72 -12.11 10.73 -55.99
N GLU A 73 -10.84 10.83 -56.39
CA GLU A 73 -9.65 11.43 -55.76
C GLU A 73 -9.79 12.89 -55.29
N ALA A 74 -9.16 13.22 -54.14
CA ALA A 74 -8.28 14.39 -53.99
C ALA A 74 -7.49 14.34 -52.66
N GLY A 75 -6.15 14.42 -52.74
CA GLY A 75 -5.28 14.93 -51.67
C GLY A 75 -4.91 13.96 -50.54
N GLY A 76 -3.86 13.16 -50.73
CA GLY A 76 -3.23 12.40 -49.64
C GLY A 76 -2.51 13.32 -48.65
N GLN A 77 -3.18 13.71 -47.58
CA GLN A 77 -2.52 14.17 -46.36
C GLN A 77 -2.00 12.92 -45.61
N PRO A 78 -0.81 12.94 -45.00
CA PRO A 78 -0.44 11.89 -44.06
C PRO A 78 -1.40 11.99 -42.88
N HIS A 79 -2.45 11.17 -42.90
CA HIS A 79 -3.31 10.98 -41.75
C HIS A 79 -2.45 10.27 -40.71
N ALA A 80 -1.91 11.06 -39.78
CA ALA A 80 -1.36 10.51 -38.54
C ALA A 80 -2.45 9.60 -37.96
N GLN A 81 -2.17 8.29 -37.93
CA GLN A 81 -3.12 7.36 -37.36
C GLN A 81 -3.37 7.77 -35.90
N PRO A 82 -4.64 7.76 -35.44
CA PRO A 82 -4.92 7.85 -34.02
C PRO A 82 -4.09 6.77 -33.35
N HIS A 83 -3.15 7.20 -32.52
CA HIS A 83 -2.34 6.30 -31.72
C HIS A 83 -3.34 5.42 -30.96
N ASP A 84 -3.12 4.12 -31.07
CA ASP A 84 -3.80 3.09 -30.33
C ASP A 84 -3.68 3.40 -28.83
N GLN A 85 -4.60 4.21 -28.32
CA GLN A 85 -4.80 4.38 -26.90
C GLN A 85 -5.54 3.13 -26.46
N THR A 86 -4.80 2.02 -26.36
CA THR A 86 -5.21 0.95 -25.46
C THR A 86 -5.63 1.65 -24.17
N PRO A 87 -6.87 1.46 -23.66
CA PRO A 87 -7.27 2.07 -22.41
C PRO A 87 -6.22 1.70 -21.39
N THR A 88 -5.36 2.65 -21.05
CA THR A 88 -4.44 2.48 -19.94
C THR A 88 -5.40 2.31 -18.78
N GLN A 89 -5.45 1.09 -18.23
CA GLN A 89 -6.25 0.79 -17.05
C GLN A 89 -6.11 1.96 -16.08
N PRO A 90 -7.20 2.45 -15.47
CA PRO A 90 -7.12 3.58 -14.57
C PRO A 90 -6.02 3.29 -13.56
N ARG A 91 -4.95 4.09 -13.60
CA ARG A 91 -3.85 3.91 -12.66
C ARG A 91 -4.33 4.44 -11.33
N ASP A 92 -4.19 3.61 -10.30
CA ASP A 92 -4.32 4.08 -8.94
C ASP A 92 -3.22 5.11 -8.72
N HIS A 93 -3.62 6.33 -8.41
CA HIS A 93 -2.71 7.44 -8.21
C HIS A 93 -3.20 8.26 -7.04
N LEU A 94 -2.30 8.49 -6.09
CA LEU A 94 -2.60 9.24 -4.89
C LEU A 94 -1.55 10.34 -4.70
N THR A 95 -2.00 11.46 -4.13
CA THR A 95 -1.13 12.49 -3.58
C THR A 95 -1.35 12.51 -2.08
N VAL A 96 -0.28 12.27 -1.33
CA VAL A 96 -0.27 12.23 0.13
C VAL A 96 0.48 13.45 0.63
N THR A 97 -0.18 14.33 1.37
CA THR A 97 0.47 15.48 2.02
C THR A 97 0.51 15.26 3.51
N VAL A 98 1.70 15.11 4.08
CA VAL A 98 1.94 14.91 5.52
C VAL A 98 2.42 16.22 6.14
N ARG A 99 1.92 16.53 7.34
CA ARG A 99 2.32 17.70 8.12
C ARG A 99 2.50 17.33 9.59
N HIS A 100 3.42 18.02 10.27
CA HIS A 100 3.62 17.90 11.72
C HIS A 100 3.94 16.48 12.21
N ALA A 101 4.48 15.63 11.33
CA ALA A 101 4.94 14.29 11.65
C ALA A 101 6.33 14.29 12.31
N GLY A 102 7.10 15.36 12.13
CA GLY A 102 8.50 15.39 12.57
C GLY A 102 9.38 14.45 11.75
N GLY A 103 10.64 14.28 12.16
CA GLY A 103 11.54 13.27 11.58
C GLY A 103 11.82 13.37 10.07
N GLY A 104 11.48 14.50 9.42
CA GLY A 104 11.63 14.68 7.97
C GLY A 104 10.56 13.98 7.13
N ALA A 105 9.48 13.49 7.75
CA ALA A 105 8.37 12.83 7.05
C ALA A 105 7.31 13.81 6.51
N ASP A 106 7.44 15.11 6.83
CA ASP A 106 6.58 16.16 6.31
C ASP A 106 6.87 16.40 4.82
N GLY A 107 5.81 16.56 4.02
CA GLY A 107 5.93 16.79 2.60
C GLY A 107 4.76 16.31 1.78
N THR A 108 4.85 16.48 0.47
CA THR A 108 3.85 15.98 -0.49
C THR A 108 4.48 14.90 -1.37
N TYR A 109 3.84 13.73 -1.40
CA TYR A 109 4.32 12.53 -2.07
C TYR A 109 3.30 12.07 -3.10
N ARG A 110 3.77 11.78 -4.31
CA ARG A 110 2.97 11.09 -5.33
C ARG A 110 3.18 9.60 -5.19
N LEU A 111 2.09 8.85 -5.19
CA LEU A 111 2.08 7.41 -5.25
C LEU A 111 1.38 6.98 -6.54
N LEU A 112 2.00 6.08 -7.29
CA LEU A 112 1.42 5.39 -8.43
C LEU A 112 1.44 3.90 -8.10
N CYS A 113 0.32 3.21 -8.32
CA CYS A 113 0.24 1.76 -8.18
C CYS A 113 -0.20 1.12 -9.50
N HIS A 114 0.18 -0.15 -9.68
CA HIS A 114 -0.11 -0.94 -10.88
C HIS A 114 0.47 -0.32 -12.19
N PRO A 115 1.80 -0.13 -12.30
CA PRO A 115 2.87 -0.57 -11.40
C PRO A 115 3.26 0.51 -10.36
N GLY A 116 3.99 0.08 -9.32
CA GLY A 116 4.49 0.94 -8.24
C GLY A 116 5.44 2.05 -8.73
N GLY A 117 5.30 3.26 -8.19
CA GLY A 117 6.19 4.37 -8.47
C GLY A 117 5.75 5.70 -7.85
N GLY A 118 6.36 6.80 -8.32
CA GLY A 118 6.10 8.15 -7.81
C GLY A 118 7.23 8.67 -6.93
N THR A 119 6.94 9.69 -6.12
CA THR A 119 7.90 10.30 -5.19
C THR A 119 7.76 9.78 -3.76
N HIS A 120 6.81 8.88 -3.51
CA HIS A 120 6.64 8.25 -2.21
C HIS A 120 7.86 7.39 -1.85
N PRO A 121 8.45 7.54 -0.64
CA PRO A 121 9.72 6.89 -0.27
C PRO A 121 9.66 5.36 -0.32
N ASP A 122 8.51 4.77 -0.02
CA ASP A 122 8.27 3.32 -0.04
C ASP A 122 7.08 2.94 -0.95
N ALA A 123 7.07 3.44 -2.20
CA ALA A 123 5.93 3.28 -3.10
C ALA A 123 5.39 1.84 -3.20
N ASP A 124 6.26 0.85 -3.41
CA ASP A 124 5.84 -0.55 -3.56
C ASP A 124 5.19 -1.11 -2.28
N ARG A 125 5.73 -0.79 -1.09
CA ARG A 125 5.14 -1.25 0.17
C ARG A 125 3.84 -0.52 0.48
N ALA A 126 3.73 0.76 0.11
CA ALA A 126 2.50 1.53 0.26
C ALA A 126 1.38 0.96 -0.61
N CYS A 127 1.66 0.66 -1.89
CA CYS A 127 0.71 -0.03 -2.77
C CYS A 127 0.27 -1.37 -2.18
N ALA A 128 1.23 -2.22 -1.77
CA ALA A 128 0.92 -3.52 -1.19
C ALA A 128 0.14 -3.43 0.14
N ALA A 129 0.30 -2.36 0.91
CA ALA A 129 -0.51 -2.11 2.10
C ALA A 129 -1.94 -1.74 1.73
N LEU A 130 -2.11 -0.80 0.80
CA LEU A 130 -3.42 -0.40 0.30
C LEU A 130 -4.20 -1.56 -0.33
N ASP A 131 -3.55 -2.41 -1.12
CA ASP A 131 -4.18 -3.61 -1.69
C ASP A 131 -4.70 -4.56 -0.61
N ARG A 132 -3.92 -4.77 0.46
CA ARG A 132 -4.31 -5.67 1.57
C ARG A 132 -5.50 -5.16 2.36
N VAL A 133 -5.62 -3.85 2.56
CA VAL A 133 -6.71 -3.26 3.34
C VAL A 133 -7.95 -2.94 2.49
N THR A 134 -7.80 -2.94 1.17
CA THR A 134 -8.90 -2.70 0.24
C THR A 134 -9.86 -3.88 0.23
N THR A 135 -11.14 -3.59 0.43
CA THR A 135 -12.23 -4.55 0.26
C THR A 135 -13.15 -4.05 -0.84
N TRP A 136 -13.40 -4.86 -1.86
CA TRP A 136 -14.28 -4.49 -2.97
C TRP A 136 -15.65 -4.03 -2.49
N GLY A 137 -16.10 -2.88 -3.02
CA GLY A 137 -17.38 -2.26 -2.65
C GLY A 137 -17.36 -1.49 -1.34
N LYS A 138 -16.23 -1.46 -0.62
CA LYS A 138 -16.05 -0.61 0.57
C LYS A 138 -15.07 0.52 0.28
N ASP A 139 -15.23 1.60 1.02
CA ASP A 139 -14.32 2.73 0.94
C ASP A 139 -13.11 2.53 1.86
N THR A 140 -11.96 2.25 1.26
CA THR A 140 -10.68 2.12 1.97
C THR A 140 -10.31 3.38 2.76
N PHE A 141 -10.72 4.56 2.28
CA PHE A 141 -10.38 5.85 2.86
C PHE A 141 -11.53 6.48 3.67
N ALA A 142 -12.61 5.73 3.92
CA ALA A 142 -13.76 6.24 4.67
C ALA A 142 -13.35 6.80 6.03
N PRO A 143 -13.99 7.88 6.50
CA PRO A 143 -13.77 8.42 7.83
C PRO A 143 -14.27 7.45 8.90
N VAL A 144 -13.85 7.69 10.15
CA VAL A 144 -14.43 7.01 11.30
C VAL A 144 -15.91 7.43 11.42
N PRO A 145 -16.87 6.48 11.57
CA PRO A 145 -18.27 6.83 11.81
C PRO A 145 -18.42 7.69 13.07
N GLY A 146 -19.23 8.75 13.00
CA GLY A 146 -19.37 9.73 14.09
C GLY A 146 -19.97 9.17 15.39
N ASP A 147 -20.57 7.99 15.35
CA ASP A 147 -21.11 7.24 16.50
C ASP A 147 -20.13 6.19 17.04
N SER A 148 -18.90 6.15 16.53
CA SER A 148 -17.86 5.24 17.01
C SER A 148 -17.47 5.55 18.46
N VAL A 149 -17.35 4.50 19.27
CA VAL A 149 -16.81 4.62 20.64
C VAL A 149 -15.28 4.58 20.56
N CYS A 150 -14.66 5.75 20.72
CA CYS A 150 -13.22 5.93 20.58
C CYS A 150 -12.58 6.29 21.93
N THR A 151 -11.37 5.80 22.20
CA THR A 151 -10.60 6.23 23.37
C THR A 151 -10.10 7.66 23.19
N MET A 152 -9.99 8.43 24.27
CA MET A 152 -9.46 9.80 24.28
C MET A 152 -7.91 9.88 24.21
N GLN A 153 -7.28 8.92 23.56
CA GLN A 153 -5.83 8.86 23.42
C GLN A 153 -5.37 9.82 22.30
N TYR A 154 -4.51 10.78 22.65
CA TYR A 154 -3.93 11.70 21.68
C TYR A 154 -2.59 11.16 21.15
N GLY A 155 -2.50 10.94 19.84
CA GLY A 155 -1.38 10.31 19.16
C GLY A 155 -0.38 11.29 18.53
N GLY A 156 -0.49 12.58 18.84
CA GLY A 156 0.39 13.64 18.35
C GLY A 156 -0.26 14.57 17.32
N PRO A 157 0.46 15.61 16.88
CA PRO A 157 -0.08 16.68 16.02
C PRO A 157 -0.10 16.34 14.53
N ALA A 158 0.44 15.18 14.15
CA ALA A 158 0.59 14.81 12.74
C ALA A 158 -0.78 14.73 12.04
N THR A 159 -0.82 15.29 10.83
CA THR A 159 -1.98 15.18 9.93
C THR A 159 -1.53 14.74 8.55
N ALA A 160 -2.46 14.15 7.80
CA ALA A 160 -2.25 13.83 6.40
C ALA A 160 -3.50 14.04 5.57
N HIS A 161 -3.31 14.58 4.37
CA HIS A 161 -4.36 14.71 3.35
C HIS A 161 -4.04 13.79 2.18
N VAL A 162 -4.96 12.88 1.86
CA VAL A 162 -4.83 11.93 0.75
C VAL A 162 -5.87 12.24 -0.31
N THR A 163 -5.41 12.49 -1.53
CA THR A 163 -6.27 12.77 -2.69
C THR A 163 -5.91 11.91 -3.89
N GLY A 164 -6.84 11.72 -4.82
CA GLY A 164 -6.57 11.07 -6.11
C GLY A 164 -7.63 10.04 -6.48
N VAL A 165 -7.20 8.91 -7.04
CA VAL A 165 -8.07 7.79 -7.43
C VAL A 165 -7.48 6.48 -6.93
N TRP A 166 -8.31 5.67 -6.28
CA TRP A 166 -7.97 4.34 -5.81
C TRP A 166 -9.10 3.36 -6.11
N ALA A 167 -8.78 2.21 -6.72
CA ALA A 167 -9.74 1.17 -7.12
C ALA A 167 -10.95 1.73 -7.89
N GLY A 168 -10.68 2.70 -8.79
CA GLY A 168 -11.70 3.38 -9.60
C GLY A 168 -12.58 4.39 -8.85
N ARG A 169 -12.28 4.71 -7.58
CA ARG A 169 -13.03 5.68 -6.77
C ARG A 169 -12.20 6.94 -6.50
N PRO A 170 -12.78 8.14 -6.59
CA PRO A 170 -12.09 9.35 -6.15
C PRO A 170 -11.85 9.29 -4.65
N VAL A 171 -10.68 9.78 -4.24
CA VAL A 171 -10.25 9.87 -2.84
C VAL A 171 -10.04 11.34 -2.50
N ASP A 172 -10.59 11.74 -1.38
CA ASP A 172 -10.32 13.00 -0.68
C ASP A 172 -10.54 12.71 0.81
N ALA A 173 -9.46 12.46 1.54
CA ALA A 173 -9.51 11.97 2.90
C ALA A 173 -8.47 12.66 3.78
N GLU A 174 -8.95 13.22 4.88
CA GLU A 174 -8.11 13.78 5.94
C GLU A 174 -7.85 12.73 7.03
N TYR A 175 -6.66 12.79 7.60
CA TYR A 175 -6.19 11.95 8.69
C TYR A 175 -5.60 12.83 9.77
N ASP A 176 -5.98 12.55 11.01
CA ASP A 176 -5.36 13.10 12.20
C ASP A 176 -5.11 11.97 13.21
N ARG A 177 -4.58 12.32 14.38
CA ARG A 177 -4.29 11.38 15.46
C ARG A 177 -4.92 11.85 16.78
N SER A 178 -6.10 12.47 16.69
CA SER A 178 -6.76 13.14 17.83
C SER A 178 -7.35 12.18 18.88
N ASN A 179 -7.68 10.95 18.47
CA ASN A 179 -8.29 9.92 19.32
C ASN A 179 -7.89 8.51 18.86
N GLY A 180 -8.27 7.47 19.62
CA GLY A 180 -7.87 6.09 19.34
C GLY A 180 -8.37 5.51 18.01
N CYS A 181 -9.53 5.95 17.52
CA CYS A 181 -10.02 5.49 16.22
C CYS A 181 -9.24 6.12 15.08
N GLU A 182 -8.93 7.42 15.17
CA GLU A 182 -8.13 8.11 14.14
C GLU A 182 -6.68 7.61 14.12
N ILE A 183 -6.10 7.32 15.30
CA ILE A 183 -4.80 6.64 15.38
C ILE A 183 -4.85 5.28 14.68
N GLY A 184 -5.84 4.44 14.99
CA GLY A 184 -5.98 3.14 14.33
C GLY A 184 -6.23 3.23 12.83
N ARG A 185 -6.92 4.29 12.37
CA ARG A 185 -7.15 4.56 10.95
C ARG A 185 -5.87 5.00 10.24
N TRP A 186 -5.05 5.83 10.88
CA TRP A 186 -3.70 6.18 10.41
C TRP A 186 -2.81 4.93 10.30
N ASP A 187 -2.73 4.16 11.38
CA ASP A 187 -1.79 3.03 11.50
C ASP A 187 -2.13 1.91 10.50
N ARG A 188 -3.42 1.72 10.15
CA ARG A 188 -3.84 0.77 9.11
C ARG A 188 -3.24 1.09 7.74
N LEU A 189 -2.93 2.36 7.47
CA LEU A 189 -2.38 2.78 6.18
C LEU A 189 -0.86 2.79 6.15
N VAL A 190 -0.16 2.50 7.25
CA VAL A 190 1.30 2.41 7.21
C VAL A 190 1.72 1.26 6.25
N PRO A 191 2.62 1.50 5.27
CA PRO A 191 3.52 2.65 5.15
C PRO A 191 3.14 3.70 4.09
N LEU A 192 1.88 3.80 3.65
CA LEU A 192 1.40 4.98 2.89
C LEU A 192 1.53 6.27 3.72
N LEU A 193 1.17 6.16 5.00
CA LEU A 193 1.43 7.21 5.98
C LEU A 193 2.69 6.85 6.78
N PRO A 194 3.43 7.85 7.29
CA PRO A 194 4.59 7.59 8.13
C PRO A 194 4.25 6.77 9.37
N ASP A 195 5.14 5.87 9.74
CA ASP A 195 5.09 5.20 11.04
C ASP A 195 5.59 6.16 12.13
N LEU A 196 4.69 6.49 13.07
CA LEU A 196 4.95 7.39 14.19
C LEU A 196 4.93 6.66 15.55
N GLY A 197 4.70 5.34 15.56
CA GLY A 197 4.57 4.53 16.78
C GLY A 197 5.91 4.29 17.50
N GLU A 198 7.02 4.27 16.78
CA GLU A 198 8.36 4.04 17.36
C GLU A 198 9.03 5.32 17.92
N GLN A 199 8.53 6.50 17.54
CA GLN A 199 9.11 7.79 17.95
C GLN A 199 8.90 8.09 19.44
N VAL A 200 7.98 7.40 20.11
CA VAL A 200 7.70 7.55 21.56
C VAL A 200 8.62 6.64 22.42
N GLY A 201 9.35 5.68 21.82
CA GLY A 201 10.15 4.69 22.56
C GLY A 201 11.66 4.73 22.35
N GLY A 202 12.16 5.40 21.31
CA GLY A 202 13.54 5.19 20.84
C GLY A 202 14.62 6.13 21.36
N GLN A 203 14.28 7.27 21.98
CA GLN A 203 15.26 8.32 22.29
C GLN A 203 14.98 8.96 23.66
N GLY A 204 15.32 8.29 24.77
CA GLY A 204 15.61 9.01 26.02
C GLY A 204 14.78 8.72 27.28
N TRP A 205 14.25 7.51 27.48
CA TRP A 205 14.06 7.05 28.86
C TRP A 205 15.38 6.47 29.38
N ARG A 206 16.10 7.26 30.16
CA ARG A 206 17.19 6.81 31.05
C ARG A 206 16.71 7.01 32.49
N PRO A 207 16.57 5.95 33.32
CA PRO A 207 16.27 6.11 34.73
C PRO A 207 17.40 6.82 35.48
#